data_AF-A0A5K1BEE9-F1
#
_entry.id   AF-A0A5K1BEE9-F1
#
_cell.length_a   1.000
_cell.length_b   1.000
_cell.length_c   1.000
_cell.angle_alpha   90.00
_cell.angle_beta   90.00
_cell.angle_gamma   90.00
#
_symmetry.space_group_name_H-M   'P 1'
#
loop_
_entity.id
_entity.type
_entity.pdbx_description
1 polymer ?
#
loop_
_entity_poly.entity_id
_entity_poly.type
_entity_poly.pdbx_seq_one_letter_code
_entity_poly.pdbx_strand_id
1 'polypeptide(L)' 'NERLKRVEDYLKTVNSLCAALGMDSSKIIEDVDPSFNCSSESRSKSMTDDALHKLNNTVESLKEEKQKRLEK' A
#
# COMPACT_ATOMS: atom_id res chain seq x y z
N ASN A 1 5.06 -4.27 18.12
CA ASN A 1 4.72 -4.71 16.75
C ASN A 1 4.98 -3.56 15.76
N GLU A 2 6.22 -3.10 15.64
CA GLU A 2 6.55 -1.91 14.83
C GLU A 2 6.37 -2.16 13.33
N ARG A 3 6.58 -3.41 12.89
CA ARG A 3 6.42 -3.84 11.50
C ARG A 3 4.96 -3.70 11.02
N LEU A 4 4.00 -4.16 11.83
CA LEU A 4 2.58 -4.02 11.51
C LEU A 4 2.17 -2.56 11.42
N LYS A 5 2.61 -1.73 12.37
CA LYS A 5 2.32 -0.29 12.38
C LYS A 5 2.81 0.39 11.10
N ARG A 6 4.02 0.04 10.64
CA ARG A 6 4.59 0.57 9.38
C ARG A 6 3.74 0.21 8.17
N VAL A 7 3.25 -1.04 8.09
CA VAL A 7 2.36 -1.48 7.01
C VAL A 7 1.00 -0.81 7.08
N GLU A 8 0.42 -0.65 8.26
CA GLU A 8 -0.84 0.10 8.41
C GLU A 8 -0.70 1.55 7.95
N ASP A 9 0.45 2.17 8.20
CA ASP A 9 0.77 3.52 7.72
C ASP A 9 0.86 3.57 6.19
N TYR A 10 1.53 2.58 5.58
CA TYR A 10 1.56 2.42 4.13
C TYR A 10 0.16 2.19 3.54
N LEU A 11 -0.65 1.31 4.13
CA LEU A 11 -2.02 1.04 3.68
C LEU A 11 -2.90 2.29 3.79
N LYS A 12 -2.78 3.07 4.88
CA LYS A 12 -3.44 4.38 5.00
C LYS A 12 -3.03 5.32 3.89
N THR A 13 -1.72 5.38 3.60
CA THR A 13 -1.18 6.23 2.53
C THR A 13 -1.70 5.80 1.16
N VAL A 14 -1.65 4.49 0.84
CA VAL A 14 -2.23 3.92 -0.38
C VAL A 14 -3.70 4.27 -0.47
N ASN A 15 -4.48 4.06 0.58
CA ASN A 15 -5.92 4.31 0.58
C ASN A 15 -6.24 5.79 0.35
N SER A 16 -5.50 6.70 0.99
CA SER A 16 -5.64 8.13 0.77
C SER A 16 -5.26 8.55 -0.66
N LEU A 17 -4.18 7.99 -1.23
CA LEU A 17 -3.77 8.26 -2.61
C LEU A 17 -4.76 7.67 -3.62
N CYS A 18 -5.20 6.43 -3.41
CA CYS A 18 -6.24 5.78 -4.19
C CYS A 18 -7.52 6.59 -4.19
N ALA A 19 -8.01 7.02 -3.01
CA ALA A 19 -9.18 7.86 -2.89
C ALA A 19 -9.02 9.21 -3.63
N ALA A 20 -7.84 9.82 -3.57
CA ALA A 20 -7.55 11.06 -4.29
C ALA A 20 -7.44 10.87 -5.82
N LEU A 21 -7.03 9.68 -6.27
CA LEU A 21 -6.89 9.32 -7.69
C LEU A 21 -8.14 8.68 -8.29
N GLY A 22 -9.09 8.24 -7.44
CA GLY A 22 -10.26 7.43 -7.83
C GLY A 22 -9.93 5.96 -8.11
N MET A 23 -8.96 5.38 -7.40
CA MET A 23 -8.51 3.99 -7.56
C MET A 23 -8.91 3.12 -6.35
N ASP A 24 -9.01 1.81 -6.57
CA ASP A 24 -9.36 0.83 -5.54
C ASP A 24 -8.12 0.36 -4.77
N SER A 25 -7.96 0.83 -3.54
CA SER A 25 -6.80 0.44 -2.72
C SER A 25 -6.76 -1.06 -2.46
N SER A 26 -7.92 -1.70 -2.22
CA SER A 26 -7.98 -3.15 -2.00
C SER A 26 -7.45 -3.94 -3.20
N LYS A 27 -7.76 -3.48 -4.42
CA LYS A 27 -7.28 -4.12 -5.64
C LYS A 27 -5.78 -3.93 -5.84
N ILE A 28 -5.29 -2.73 -5.56
CA ILE A 28 -3.85 -2.43 -5.62
C ILE A 28 -3.07 -3.26 -4.59
N ILE A 29 -3.58 -3.37 -3.37
CA ILE A 29 -2.96 -4.16 -2.31
C ILE A 29 -2.94 -5.65 -2.70
N GLU A 30 -4.04 -6.16 -3.27
CA GLU A 30 -4.15 -7.55 -3.74
C GLU A 30 -3.23 -7.85 -4.93
N ASP A 31 -3.04 -6.90 -5.84
CA ASP A 31 -2.14 -7.00 -7.00
C ASP A 31 -0.66 -7.05 -6.59
N VAL A 32 -0.32 -6.30 -5.54
CA VAL A 32 1.02 -6.26 -4.94
C VAL A 32 1.32 -7.55 -4.19
N ASP A 33 0.49 -7.87 -3.21
CA ASP A 33 0.58 -9.10 -2.43
C ASP A 33 -0.72 -9.39 -1.66
N PRO A 34 -1.39 -10.52 -1.90
CA PRO A 34 -2.63 -10.88 -1.21
C PRO A 34 -2.43 -11.08 0.31
N SER A 35 -1.19 -11.24 0.78
CA SER A 35 -0.89 -11.34 2.21
C SER A 35 -1.28 -10.07 2.97
N PHE A 36 -1.36 -8.91 2.31
CA PHE A 36 -1.79 -7.66 2.92
C PHE A 36 -3.31 -7.53 3.09
N ASN A 37 -4.10 -8.24 2.28
CA ASN A 37 -5.54 -8.34 2.48
C ASN A 37 -5.89 -9.37 3.57
N CYS A 38 -4.90 -10.16 4.01
CA CYS A 38 -5.06 -11.15 5.06
C CYS A 38 -5.15 -10.48 6.45
N SER A 39 -5.76 -11.18 7.42
CA SER A 39 -5.94 -10.68 8.80
C SER A 39 -4.63 -10.15 9.40
N SER A 40 -4.72 -9.15 10.28
CA SER A 40 -3.56 -8.47 10.90
C SER A 40 -2.53 -9.42 11.54
N GLU A 41 -2.98 -10.56 12.05
CA GLU A 41 -2.12 -11.62 12.57
C GLU A 41 -1.31 -12.35 11.49
N SER A 42 -1.93 -12.71 10.37
CA SER A 42 -1.27 -13.37 9.24
C SER A 42 -0.35 -12.42 8.50
N ARG A 43 -0.74 -11.15 8.37
CA ARG A 43 0.14 -10.08 7.88
C ARG A 43 1.45 -10.04 8.66
N SER A 44 1.36 -9.96 9.98
CA SER A 44 2.55 -9.85 10.84
C SER A 44 3.52 -11.05 10.70
N LYS A 45 2.98 -12.26 10.49
CA LYS A 45 3.74 -13.52 10.42
C LYS A 45 4.32 -13.80 9.04
N SER A 46 3.67 -13.32 7.96
CA SER A 46 4.09 -13.55 6.57
C SER A 46 4.74 -12.34 5.90
N MET A 47 4.85 -11.20 6.59
CA MET A 47 5.47 -9.98 6.05
C MET A 47 6.99 -10.06 6.00
N THR A 48 7.49 -10.54 4.88
CA THR A 48 8.90 -10.43 4.48
C THR A 48 9.20 -9.00 4.01
N ASP A 49 10.47 -8.58 4.05
CA ASP A 49 10.92 -7.27 3.58
C ASP A 49 10.50 -7.00 2.11
N ASP A 50 10.42 -8.07 1.30
CA ASP A 50 9.95 -8.05 -0.08
C ASP A 50 8.51 -7.51 -0.21
N ALA A 51 7.58 -7.99 0.62
CA ALA A 51 6.20 -7.51 0.60
C ALA A 51 6.14 -6.01 0.95
N LEU A 52 6.91 -5.59 1.96
CA LEU A 52 7.01 -4.18 2.36
C LEU A 52 7.56 -3.32 1.22
N HIS A 53 8.58 -3.82 0.53
CA HIS A 53 9.21 -3.13 -0.60
C HIS A 53 8.23 -2.97 -1.76
N LYS A 54 7.49 -4.03 -2.13
CA LYS A 54 6.46 -3.94 -3.18
C LYS A 54 5.37 -2.93 -2.81
N LEU A 55 4.88 -2.95 -1.56
CA LEU A 55 3.88 -1.98 -1.10
C LEU A 55 4.39 -0.54 -1.17
N ASN A 56 5.65 -0.31 -0.75
CA ASN A 56 6.28 1.01 -0.84
C ASN A 56 6.41 1.47 -2.29
N ASN A 57 6.84 0.60 -3.20
CA ASN A 57 6.95 0.91 -4.62
C ASN A 57 5.61 1.34 -5.23
N THR A 58 4.52 0.66 -4.83
CA THR A 58 3.17 1.03 -5.24
C THR A 58 2.72 2.38 -4.68
N VAL A 59 3.06 2.70 -3.41
CA VAL A 59 2.81 4.03 -2.83
C VAL A 59 3.54 5.12 -3.61
N GLU A 60 4.81 4.89 -3.96
CA GLU A 60 5.63 5.82 -4.73
C GLU A 60 5.03 6.06 -6.13
N SER A 61 4.64 4.97 -6.80
CA SER A 61 3.97 5.02 -8.11
C SER A 61 2.67 5.84 -8.06
N LEU A 62 1.84 5.63 -7.03
CA LEU A 62 0.61 6.40 -6.84
C LEU A 62 0.88 7.88 -6.51
N LYS A 63 1.94 8.18 -5.73
CA LYS A 63 2.35 9.56 -5.47
C LYS A 63 2.77 10.27 -6.75
N GLU A 64 3.58 9.63 -7.58
CA GLU A 64 3.99 10.16 -8.87
C GLU A 64 2.78 10.46 -9.77
N GLU A 65 1.85 9.51 -9.89
CA GLU A 65 0.64 9.70 -10.69
C GLU A 65 -0.24 10.85 -10.18
N LYS A 66 -0.38 10.96 -8.85
CA LYS A 66 -1.07 12.08 -8.22
C LYS A 66 -0.37 13.41 -8.52
N GLN A 67 0.96 13.45 -8.40
CA GLN A 67 1.74 14.66 -8.66
C GLN A 67 1.64 15.07 -10.14
N LYS A 68 1.78 14.14 -11.08
CA LYS A 68 1.62 14.39 -12.52
C LYS A 68 0.24 14.96 -12.88
N ARG A 69 -0.82 14.58 -12.16
CA ARG A 69 -2.16 15.16 -12.34
C ARG A 69 -2.31 16.56 -11.73
N LEU A 70 -1.56 16.87 -10.67
CA LEU A 70 -1.57 18.19 -10.02
C LEU A 70 -0.73 19.23 -10.75
N GLU A 71 0.32 18.80 -11.45
CA GLU A 71 1.20 19.67 -12.25
C GLU A 71 0.68 19.94 -13.68
N LYS A 72 -0.47 19.37 -14.06
CA LYS A 72 -1.15 19.60 -15.35
C LYS A 72 -2.35 20.51 -15.19
#